data_AF-A0A344TET3-F1
#
_entry.id   AF-A0A344TET3-F1
#
_cell.length_a   1.000
_cell.length_b   1.000
_cell.length_c   1.000
_cell.angle_alpha   90.00
_cell.angle_beta   90.00
_cell.angle_gamma   90.00
#
_symmetry.space_group_name_H-M   'P 1'
#
loop_
_entity.id
_entity.type
_entity.pdbx_description
1 polymer ?
#
loop_
_entity_poly.entity_id
_entity_poly.type
_entity_poly.pdbx_seq_one_letter_code
_entity_poly.pdbx_strand_id
1 'polypeptide(L)'
;MNQDFDFIQDQQFKRILIRDYVEMNNCIEAKAYKSVLVLSGSIIEALLLEFLTNNPPDGYSKSKIDKLRFFELIDLSETIDLISKTTKDLSSVIREYRNFIHPSKELRSESDINEDKAIIACRLVNMVISNVKENHPKLYGNKAEDVFAKLHTDAHSRKIFNYLLKKMNQNEINLLYQKFISYYLNNDTVDYSDRDFLYFGIEKLEKFVSENIIKSYILKIETEITNGSKGQAEKLFELFGDKLDLYPEESKNTILIYLYSCLGVCQSYFINQTLYSYASRGIIDKMNLYLAKSKPYYNTHLKVMQSIIEKIADIKEDSDKWDTREAYKSLQKGISDIEYEAFISQEILQPNIADFTRILNDENLLPF
;
A
#
# COMPACT_ATOMS: atom_id res chain seq x y z
N MET A 1 21.10 -14.30 20.35
CA MET A 1 21.14 -13.93 18.91
C MET A 1 19.75 -13.51 18.49
N ASN A 2 19.58 -12.35 17.84
CA ASN A 2 18.27 -11.91 17.36
C ASN A 2 18.02 -12.43 15.94
N GLN A 3 17.02 -13.30 15.79
CA GLN A 3 16.52 -13.75 14.50
C GLN A 3 15.27 -12.92 14.15
N ASP A 4 15.25 -12.25 12.99
CA ASP A 4 14.21 -11.29 12.62
C ASP A 4 12.95 -11.93 11.99
N PHE A 5 13.05 -13.10 11.36
CA PHE A 5 11.97 -13.76 10.62
C PHE A 5 11.30 -12.85 9.57
N ASP A 6 12.06 -12.01 8.86
CA ASP A 6 11.53 -11.06 7.87
C ASP A 6 10.89 -11.67 6.61
N PHE A 7 10.93 -13.00 6.49
CA PHE A 7 10.28 -13.76 5.42
C PHE A 7 8.90 -14.31 5.82
N ILE A 8 8.46 -14.07 7.05
CA ILE A 8 7.12 -14.43 7.55
C ILE A 8 6.15 -13.30 7.25
N GLN A 9 5.02 -13.62 6.62
CA GLN A 9 4.07 -12.62 6.12
C GLN A 9 3.18 -12.07 7.24
N ASP A 10 2.72 -12.94 8.14
CA ASP A 10 1.82 -12.55 9.24
C ASP A 10 2.60 -11.93 10.42
N GLN A 11 2.29 -10.68 10.76
CA GLN A 11 2.98 -9.93 11.83
C GLN A 11 2.68 -10.45 13.24
N GLN A 12 1.53 -11.07 13.47
CA GLN A 12 1.25 -11.71 14.76
C GLN A 12 2.04 -13.02 14.86
N PHE A 13 2.08 -13.79 13.78
CA PHE A 13 2.81 -15.04 13.68
C PHE A 13 4.33 -14.83 13.82
N LYS A 14 4.86 -13.80 13.15
CA LYS A 14 6.26 -13.35 13.27
C LYS A 14 6.63 -13.06 14.73
N ARG A 15 5.77 -12.33 15.44
CA ARG A 15 5.98 -12.02 16.87
C ARG A 15 6.00 -13.28 17.74
N ILE A 16 5.12 -14.25 17.45
CA ILE A 16 5.10 -15.54 18.15
C ILE A 16 6.39 -16.32 17.88
N LEU A 17 6.81 -16.45 16.61
CA LEU A 17 8.05 -17.14 16.26
C LEU A 17 9.29 -16.52 16.90
N ILE A 18 9.39 -15.19 16.92
CA ILE A 18 10.50 -14.48 17.59
C ILE A 18 10.50 -14.79 19.09
N ARG A 19 9.34 -14.71 19.75
CA ARG A 19 9.20 -15.04 21.17
C ARG A 19 9.64 -16.48 21.45
N ASP A 20 9.13 -17.44 20.70
CA ASP A 20 9.39 -18.87 20.91
C ASP A 20 10.87 -19.21 20.63
N TYR A 21 11.48 -18.56 19.62
CA TYR A 21 12.91 -18.69 19.34
C TYR A 21 13.77 -18.14 20.48
N VAL A 22 13.42 -16.98 21.03
CA VAL A 22 14.10 -16.43 22.21
C VAL A 22 13.92 -17.34 23.42
N GLU A 23 12.72 -17.87 23.64
CA GLU A 23 12.44 -18.80 24.74
C GLU A 23 13.23 -20.11 24.62
N MET A 24 13.34 -20.67 23.42
CA MET A 24 14.16 -21.85 23.14
C MET A 24 15.63 -21.60 23.51
N ASN A 25 16.17 -20.42 23.15
CA ASN A 25 17.54 -20.04 23.51
C ASN A 25 17.72 -19.87 25.03
N ASN A 26 16.74 -19.30 25.72
CA ASN A 26 16.79 -19.21 27.18
C ASN A 26 16.74 -20.61 27.83
N CYS A 27 15.95 -21.53 27.27
CA CYS A 27 15.86 -22.91 27.75
C CYS A 27 17.18 -23.69 27.58
N ILE A 28 17.93 -23.49 26.49
CA ILE A 28 19.23 -24.15 26.33
C ILE A 28 20.24 -23.63 27.37
N GLU A 29 20.26 -22.31 27.63
CA GLU A 29 21.11 -21.70 28.66
C GLU A 29 20.76 -22.20 30.07
N ALA A 30 19.47 -22.37 30.34
CA ALA A 30 18.96 -22.89 31.61
C ALA A 30 19.06 -24.43 31.73
N LYS A 31 19.63 -25.13 30.74
CA LYS A 31 19.70 -26.60 30.67
C LYS A 31 18.33 -27.29 30.73
N ALA A 32 17.27 -26.61 30.32
CA ALA A 32 15.92 -27.14 30.19
C ALA A 32 15.76 -27.90 28.86
N TYR A 33 16.57 -28.95 28.66
CA TYR A 33 16.71 -29.66 27.38
C TYR A 33 15.39 -30.22 26.84
N LYS A 34 14.51 -30.71 27.72
CA LYS A 34 13.17 -31.17 27.34
C LYS A 34 12.34 -30.05 26.69
N SER A 35 12.37 -28.85 27.27
CA SER A 35 11.69 -27.68 26.72
C SER A 35 12.28 -27.27 25.37
N VAL A 36 13.60 -27.33 25.22
CA VAL A 36 14.28 -27.06 23.93
C VAL A 36 13.76 -27.99 22.83
N LEU A 37 13.64 -29.28 23.10
CA LEU A 37 13.16 -30.27 22.13
C LEU A 37 11.71 -30.00 21.70
N VAL A 38 10.83 -29.68 22.67
CA VAL A 38 9.42 -29.36 22.41
C VAL A 38 9.28 -28.07 21.61
N LEU A 39 9.95 -27.00 22.04
CA LEU A 39 9.93 -25.69 21.37
C LEU A 39 10.51 -25.79 19.95
N SER A 40 11.60 -26.53 19.75
CA SER A 40 12.20 -26.73 18.43
C SER A 40 11.20 -27.34 17.44
N GLY A 41 10.49 -28.40 17.86
CA GLY A 41 9.45 -29.01 17.02
C GLY A 41 8.29 -28.06 16.73
N SER A 42 7.86 -27.27 17.72
CA SER A 42 6.79 -26.28 17.56
C SER A 42 7.18 -25.16 16.60
N ILE A 43 8.41 -24.63 16.69
CA ILE A 43 8.92 -23.58 15.81
C ILE A 43 8.99 -24.08 14.37
N ILE A 44 9.52 -25.28 14.13
CA ILE A 44 9.60 -25.86 12.78
C ILE A 44 8.19 -26.06 12.20
N GLU A 45 7.26 -26.62 13.00
CA GLU A 45 5.87 -26.82 12.57
C GLU A 45 5.22 -25.49 12.17
N ALA A 46 5.32 -24.50 13.04
CA ALA A 46 4.78 -23.17 12.84
C ALA A 46 5.35 -22.51 11.57
N LEU A 47 6.68 -22.58 11.39
CA LEU A 47 7.36 -21.97 10.26
C LEU A 47 6.90 -22.55 8.90
N LEU A 48 6.82 -23.87 8.81
CA LEU A 48 6.42 -24.56 7.58
C LEU A 48 4.93 -24.39 7.31
N LEU A 49 4.10 -24.44 8.36
CA LEU A 49 2.67 -24.21 8.25
C LEU A 49 2.40 -22.81 7.72
N GLU A 50 3.00 -21.77 8.30
CA GLU A 50 2.80 -20.39 7.86
C GLU A 50 3.21 -20.22 6.40
N PHE A 51 4.40 -20.72 6.05
CA PHE A 51 4.92 -20.61 4.70
C PHE A 51 3.99 -21.27 3.68
N LEU A 52 3.60 -22.53 3.92
CA LEU A 52 2.78 -23.32 3.00
C LEU A 52 1.36 -22.77 2.92
N THR A 53 0.80 -22.32 4.04
CA THR A 53 -0.55 -21.73 4.07
C THR A 53 -0.62 -20.41 3.28
N ASN A 54 0.47 -19.63 3.29
CA ASN A 54 0.56 -18.39 2.52
C ASN A 54 1.05 -18.61 1.07
N ASN A 55 1.66 -19.75 0.78
CA ASN A 55 2.16 -20.11 -0.54
C ASN A 55 1.73 -21.55 -0.92
N PRO A 56 0.40 -21.81 -1.02
CA PRO A 56 -0.10 -23.16 -1.21
C PRO A 56 0.37 -23.73 -2.55
N PRO A 57 1.05 -24.90 -2.57
CA PRO A 57 1.41 -25.56 -3.82
C PRO A 57 0.19 -26.08 -4.57
N ASP A 58 0.35 -26.33 -5.86
CA ASP A 58 -0.74 -26.81 -6.73
C ASP A 58 -1.45 -28.04 -6.15
N GLY A 59 -2.78 -28.00 -6.12
CA GLY A 59 -3.60 -29.07 -5.55
C GLY A 59 -3.75 -29.05 -4.01
N TYR A 60 -3.23 -28.00 -3.34
CA TYR A 60 -3.46 -27.74 -1.93
C TYR A 60 -4.23 -26.43 -1.73
N SER A 61 -5.25 -26.47 -0.87
CA SER A 61 -5.91 -25.28 -0.35
C SER A 61 -5.37 -24.96 1.04
N LYS A 62 -5.48 -23.70 1.48
CA LYS A 62 -5.20 -23.28 2.86
C LYS A 62 -5.87 -24.20 3.89
N SER A 63 -7.16 -24.48 3.71
CA SER A 63 -7.93 -25.39 4.59
C SER A 63 -7.43 -26.84 4.61
N LYS A 64 -6.74 -27.28 3.56
CA LYS A 64 -6.11 -28.61 3.49
C LYS A 64 -4.76 -28.59 4.20
N ILE A 65 -3.98 -27.53 4.03
CA ILE A 65 -2.68 -27.33 4.68
C ILE A 65 -2.83 -27.21 6.20
N ASP A 66 -3.83 -26.46 6.67
CA ASP A 66 -4.13 -26.30 8.11
C ASP A 66 -4.48 -27.62 8.82
N LYS A 67 -4.78 -28.68 8.07
CA LYS A 67 -5.09 -30.04 8.59
C LYS A 67 -3.91 -31.00 8.49
N LEU A 68 -2.81 -30.61 7.85
CA LEU A 68 -1.63 -31.44 7.73
C LEU A 68 -0.95 -31.57 9.09
N ARG A 69 -0.53 -32.79 9.41
CA ARG A 69 0.29 -33.09 10.59
C ARG A 69 1.72 -32.64 10.32
N PHE A 70 2.48 -32.45 11.40
CA PHE A 70 3.90 -32.07 11.34
C PHE A 70 4.73 -32.79 10.26
N PHE A 71 4.63 -34.12 10.16
CA PHE A 71 5.41 -34.86 9.16
C PHE A 71 4.91 -34.64 7.73
N GLU A 72 3.61 -34.41 7.54
CA GLU A 72 3.02 -34.13 6.23
C GLU A 72 3.46 -32.73 5.75
N LEU A 73 3.63 -31.77 6.67
CA LEU A 73 4.23 -30.48 6.38
C LEU A 73 5.70 -30.62 5.96
N ILE A 74 6.48 -31.46 6.64
CA ILE A 74 7.89 -31.73 6.29
C ILE A 74 8.00 -32.39 4.92
N ASP A 75 7.19 -33.41 4.65
CA ASP A 75 7.17 -34.12 3.36
C ASP A 75 6.76 -33.19 2.21
N LEU A 76 5.71 -32.38 2.42
CA LEU A 76 5.30 -31.40 1.43
C LEU A 76 6.40 -30.36 1.19
N SER A 77 7.04 -29.87 2.24
CA SER A 77 8.12 -28.88 2.15
C SER A 77 9.33 -29.41 1.36
N GLU A 78 9.69 -30.68 1.53
CA GLU A 78 10.75 -31.28 0.71
C GLU A 78 10.31 -31.50 -0.74
N THR A 79 9.06 -31.91 -0.96
CA THR A 79 8.50 -32.13 -2.31
C THR A 79 8.52 -30.86 -3.17
N ILE A 80 8.39 -29.69 -2.55
CA ILE A 80 8.43 -28.38 -3.22
C ILE A 80 9.81 -27.73 -3.18
N ASP A 81 10.86 -28.46 -2.80
CA ASP A 81 12.23 -27.96 -2.64
C ASP A 81 12.37 -26.78 -1.65
N LEU A 82 11.44 -26.63 -0.71
CA LEU A 82 11.54 -25.61 0.35
C LEU A 82 12.66 -25.97 1.34
N ILE A 83 12.74 -27.24 1.73
CA ILE A 83 13.80 -27.77 2.60
C ILE A 83 14.58 -28.87 1.89
N SER A 84 15.85 -29.04 2.25
CA SER A 84 16.66 -30.12 1.68
C SER A 84 16.22 -31.49 2.20
N LYS A 85 16.52 -32.55 1.45
CA LYS A 85 16.32 -33.94 1.90
C LYS A 85 17.01 -34.22 3.23
N THR A 86 18.23 -33.70 3.43
CA THR A 86 18.95 -33.79 4.71
C THR A 86 18.17 -33.12 5.85
N THR A 87 17.57 -31.95 5.59
CA THR A 87 16.75 -31.24 6.58
C THR A 87 15.49 -32.03 6.93
N LYS A 88 14.84 -32.65 5.94
CA LYS A 88 13.70 -33.57 6.16
C LYS A 88 14.09 -34.76 7.03
N ASP A 89 15.19 -35.44 6.70
CA ASP A 89 15.66 -36.62 7.42
C ASP A 89 15.95 -36.27 8.89
N LEU A 90 16.60 -35.14 9.15
CA LEU A 90 16.84 -34.65 10.51
C LEU A 90 15.55 -34.23 11.25
N SER A 91 14.59 -33.66 10.54
CA SER A 91 13.29 -33.23 11.12
C SER A 91 12.42 -34.40 11.53
N SER A 92 12.56 -35.55 10.87
CA SER A 92 11.88 -36.78 11.26
C SER A 92 12.26 -37.24 12.67
N VAL A 93 13.48 -36.92 13.13
CA VAL A 93 13.97 -37.27 14.48
C VAL A 93 13.33 -36.35 15.54
N ILE A 94 13.20 -35.05 15.25
CA ILE A 94 12.59 -34.07 16.17
C ILE A 94 11.12 -34.38 16.47
N ARG A 95 10.42 -35.02 15.54
CA ARG A 95 9.05 -35.50 15.76
C ARG A 95 8.93 -36.37 17.00
N GLU A 96 9.85 -37.31 17.19
CA GLU A 96 9.83 -38.21 18.35
C GLU A 96 10.13 -37.43 19.63
N TYR A 97 11.05 -36.48 19.57
CA TYR A 97 11.46 -35.67 20.72
C TYR A 97 10.39 -34.67 21.18
N ARG A 98 9.64 -34.04 20.26
CA ARG A 98 8.49 -33.17 20.61
C ARG A 98 7.45 -33.92 21.44
N ASN A 99 7.26 -35.21 21.16
CA ASN A 99 6.28 -36.04 21.86
C ASN A 99 6.70 -36.42 23.28
N PHE A 100 7.92 -36.11 23.72
CA PHE A 100 8.36 -36.32 25.10
C PHE A 100 7.66 -35.40 26.11
N ILE A 101 6.87 -34.42 25.65
CA ILE A 101 5.90 -33.74 26.52
C ILE A 101 4.98 -34.75 27.24
N HIS A 102 4.73 -35.92 26.63
CA HIS A 102 4.01 -37.03 27.26
C HIS A 102 4.97 -37.96 28.01
N PRO A 103 4.88 -38.09 29.35
CA PRO A 103 5.79 -38.95 30.13
C PRO A 103 5.80 -40.42 29.67
N SER A 104 4.65 -40.95 29.24
CA SER A 104 4.56 -42.33 28.74
C SER A 104 5.30 -42.55 27.41
N LYS A 105 5.61 -41.49 26.66
CA LYS A 105 6.45 -41.59 25.47
C LYS A 105 7.93 -41.62 25.83
N GLU A 106 8.33 -40.83 26.81
CA GLU A 106 9.67 -40.81 27.36
C GLU A 106 10.03 -42.15 28.01
N LEU A 107 9.15 -42.71 28.86
CA LEU A 107 9.37 -44.02 29.52
C LEU A 107 9.50 -45.19 28.54
N ARG A 108 8.91 -45.10 27.35
CA ARG A 108 8.99 -46.13 26.30
C ARG A 108 10.15 -45.90 25.34
N SER A 109 10.80 -44.74 25.43
CA SER A 109 11.94 -44.40 24.61
C SER A 109 13.21 -44.81 25.35
N GLU A 110 14.12 -45.50 24.66
CA GLU A 110 15.48 -45.76 25.18
C GLU A 110 16.39 -44.52 25.02
N SER A 111 15.82 -43.36 24.70
CA SER A 111 16.53 -42.16 24.26
C SER A 111 16.58 -41.12 25.38
N ASP A 112 17.74 -40.95 26.01
CA ASP A 112 17.90 -39.96 27.09
C ASP A 112 17.76 -38.51 26.62
N ILE A 113 17.02 -37.68 27.35
CA ILE A 113 16.99 -36.24 27.10
C ILE A 113 18.30 -35.63 27.61
N ASN A 114 19.12 -35.10 26.71
CA ASN A 114 20.43 -34.54 27.05
C ASN A 114 20.76 -33.28 26.24
N GLU A 115 21.88 -32.66 26.59
CA GLU A 115 22.39 -31.44 25.97
C GLU A 115 22.63 -31.59 24.46
N ASP A 116 23.27 -32.69 24.05
CA ASP A 116 23.61 -32.92 22.64
C ASP A 116 22.35 -32.94 21.75
N LYS A 117 21.28 -33.60 22.19
CA LYS A 117 20.00 -33.62 21.45
C LYS A 117 19.36 -32.24 21.39
N ALA A 118 19.42 -31.47 22.48
CA ALA A 118 18.91 -30.11 22.51
C ALA A 118 19.70 -29.20 21.56
N ILE A 119 21.03 -29.32 21.49
CA ILE A 119 21.87 -28.59 20.55
C ILE A 119 21.54 -28.96 19.10
N ILE A 120 21.37 -30.25 18.81
CA ILE A 120 20.97 -30.73 17.47
C ILE A 120 19.61 -30.13 17.08
N ALA A 121 18.65 -30.09 18.01
CA ALA A 121 17.34 -29.50 17.79
C ALA A 121 17.42 -28.01 17.46
N CYS A 122 18.18 -27.22 18.23
CA CYS A 122 18.42 -25.80 17.93
C CYS A 122 19.08 -25.60 16.57
N ARG A 123 20.07 -26.43 16.22
CA ARG A 123 20.72 -26.38 14.89
C ARG A 123 19.73 -26.67 13.77
N LEU A 124 18.84 -27.64 13.97
CA LEU A 124 17.83 -27.96 12.97
C LEU A 124 16.85 -26.80 12.76
N VAL A 125 16.40 -26.14 13.83
CA VAL A 125 15.57 -24.92 13.72
C VAL A 125 16.28 -23.89 12.84
N ASN A 126 17.57 -23.63 13.08
CA ASN A 126 18.34 -22.69 12.28
C ASN A 126 18.52 -23.15 10.81
N MET A 127 18.65 -24.46 10.56
CA MET A 127 18.71 -25.01 9.20
C MET A 127 17.39 -24.81 8.46
N VAL A 128 16.25 -25.10 9.09
CA VAL A 128 14.93 -24.90 8.47
C VAL A 128 14.70 -23.42 8.20
N ILE A 129 15.01 -22.54 9.17
CA ILE A 129 14.95 -21.08 8.98
C ILE A 129 15.78 -20.64 7.78
N SER A 130 17.01 -21.14 7.65
CA SER A 130 17.90 -20.80 6.54
C SER A 130 17.35 -21.31 5.20
N ASN A 131 16.87 -22.55 5.15
CA ASN A 131 16.26 -23.12 3.95
C ASN A 131 15.02 -22.33 3.50
N VAL A 132 14.11 -22.01 4.43
CA VAL A 132 12.93 -21.21 4.11
C VAL A 132 13.36 -19.83 3.61
N LYS A 133 14.30 -19.15 4.30
CA LYS A 133 14.79 -17.82 3.88
C LYS A 133 15.42 -17.83 2.48
N GLU A 134 16.22 -18.86 2.15
CA GLU A 134 16.94 -18.95 0.88
C GLU A 134 16.07 -19.42 -0.29
N ASN A 135 15.10 -20.31 -0.02
CA ASN A 135 14.27 -20.92 -1.06
C ASN A 135 12.94 -20.17 -1.26
N HIS A 136 12.47 -19.40 -0.28
CA HIS A 136 11.27 -18.56 -0.42
C HIS A 136 11.31 -17.71 -1.71
N PRO A 137 12.37 -16.94 -2.02
CA PRO A 137 12.38 -16.10 -3.22
C PRO A 137 12.44 -16.91 -4.52
N LYS A 138 13.08 -18.09 -4.50
CA LYS A 138 13.20 -18.98 -5.66
C LYS A 138 11.85 -19.60 -6.03
N LEU A 139 11.09 -19.99 -5.00
CA LEU A 139 9.83 -20.71 -5.17
C LEU A 139 8.64 -19.78 -5.37
N TYR A 140 8.57 -18.67 -4.65
CA TYR A 140 7.36 -17.83 -4.59
C TYR A 140 7.58 -16.35 -4.87
N GLY A 141 8.80 -15.99 -5.28
CA GLY A 141 9.05 -14.76 -6.02
C GLY A 141 9.59 -13.57 -5.23
N ASN A 142 9.62 -12.41 -5.88
CA ASN A 142 10.21 -11.18 -5.35
C ASN A 142 9.30 -10.55 -4.28
N LYS A 143 9.89 -9.99 -3.22
CA LYS A 143 9.13 -9.21 -2.23
C LYS A 143 8.77 -7.83 -2.78
N ALA A 144 7.68 -7.28 -2.27
CA ALA A 144 7.22 -5.93 -2.54
C ALA A 144 8.31 -4.88 -2.26
N GLU A 145 9.03 -5.01 -1.15
CA GLU A 145 10.15 -4.12 -0.80
C GLU A 145 11.24 -4.13 -1.87
N ASP A 146 11.69 -5.32 -2.26
CA ASP A 146 12.78 -5.49 -3.23
C ASP A 146 12.38 -4.94 -4.59
N VAL A 147 11.14 -5.22 -5.02
CA VAL A 147 10.61 -4.72 -6.29
C VAL A 147 10.44 -3.20 -6.25
N PHE A 148 9.90 -2.65 -5.16
CA PHE A 148 9.74 -1.21 -5.00
C PHE A 148 11.10 -0.48 -5.06
N ALA A 149 12.06 -0.91 -4.24
CA ALA A 149 13.40 -0.33 -4.20
C ALA A 149 14.09 -0.40 -5.56
N LYS A 150 13.94 -1.52 -6.27
CA LYS A 150 14.49 -1.70 -7.61
C LYS A 150 13.84 -0.78 -8.65
N LEU A 151 12.52 -0.59 -8.61
CA LEU A 151 11.82 0.29 -9.55
C LEU A 151 12.07 1.78 -9.28
N HIS A 152 12.29 2.13 -8.02
CA HIS A 152 12.61 3.48 -7.59
C HIS A 152 14.04 3.87 -8.03
N THR A 153 15.01 2.99 -7.80
CA THR A 153 16.43 3.25 -8.10
C THR A 153 16.82 3.06 -9.56
N ASP A 154 16.19 2.12 -10.27
CA ASP A 154 16.54 1.78 -11.67
C ASP A 154 15.35 1.97 -12.61
N ALA A 155 15.41 3.04 -13.41
CA ALA A 155 14.41 3.32 -14.43
C ALA A 155 14.29 2.21 -15.50
N HIS A 156 15.35 1.44 -15.78
CA HIS A 156 15.27 0.31 -16.71
C HIS A 156 14.43 -0.84 -16.14
N SER A 157 14.42 -1.01 -14.82
CA SER A 157 13.59 -2.01 -14.16
C SER A 157 12.09 -1.79 -14.38
N ARG A 158 11.67 -0.54 -14.65
CA ARG A 158 10.28 -0.23 -15.04
C ARG A 158 9.87 -0.88 -16.36
N LYS A 159 10.82 -1.14 -17.28
CA LYS A 159 10.56 -1.83 -18.55
C LYS A 159 10.26 -3.32 -18.38
N ILE A 160 10.81 -3.94 -17.32
CA ILE A 160 10.58 -5.35 -16.99
C ILE A 160 9.52 -5.53 -15.90
N PHE A 161 8.75 -4.50 -15.58
CA PHE A 161 7.77 -4.51 -14.49
C PHE A 161 6.79 -5.69 -14.56
N ASN A 162 6.20 -5.94 -15.73
CA ASN A 162 5.29 -7.07 -15.92
C ASN A 162 5.96 -8.43 -15.66
N TYR A 163 7.27 -8.56 -15.92
CA TYR A 163 8.01 -9.77 -15.61
C TYR A 163 8.26 -9.91 -14.09
N LEU A 164 8.52 -8.80 -13.40
CA LEU A 164 8.64 -8.78 -11.94
C LEU A 164 7.31 -9.20 -11.29
N LEU A 165 6.18 -8.65 -11.75
CA LEU A 165 4.84 -9.00 -11.23
C LEU A 165 4.48 -10.47 -11.42
N LYS A 166 4.86 -11.09 -12.55
CA LYS A 166 4.65 -12.54 -12.78
C LYS A 166 5.37 -13.42 -11.78
N LYS A 167 6.40 -12.87 -11.14
CA LYS A 167 7.18 -13.51 -10.08
C LYS A 167 6.80 -12.94 -8.71
N MET A 168 5.57 -12.49 -8.51
CA MET A 168 5.07 -12.07 -7.21
C MET A 168 3.77 -12.82 -6.94
N ASN A 169 3.58 -13.26 -5.70
CA ASN A 169 2.29 -13.74 -5.27
C ASN A 169 1.31 -12.55 -5.06
N GLN A 170 0.02 -12.85 -4.94
CA GLN A 170 -1.02 -11.82 -4.81
C GLN A 170 -0.85 -10.91 -3.58
N ASN A 171 -0.33 -11.45 -2.47
CA ASN A 171 -0.08 -10.68 -1.26
C ASN A 171 1.04 -9.66 -1.47
N GLU A 172 2.14 -10.06 -2.12
CA GLU A 172 3.25 -9.17 -2.44
C GLU A 172 2.83 -8.10 -3.47
N ILE A 173 1.96 -8.42 -4.43
CA ILE A 173 1.38 -7.41 -5.34
C ILE A 173 0.55 -6.38 -4.56
N ASN A 174 -0.29 -6.86 -3.64
CA ASN A 174 -1.09 -6.01 -2.76
C ASN A 174 -0.20 -5.11 -1.87
N LEU A 175 0.86 -5.67 -1.27
CA LEU A 175 1.83 -4.92 -0.46
C LEU A 175 2.62 -3.91 -1.29
N LEU A 176 3.00 -4.25 -2.52
CA LEU A 176 3.69 -3.34 -3.43
C LEU A 176 2.82 -2.13 -3.75
N TYR A 177 1.53 -2.35 -4.01
CA TYR A 177 0.57 -1.26 -4.23
C TYR A 177 0.44 -0.34 -3.00
N GLN A 178 0.28 -0.93 -1.81
CA GLN A 178 0.25 -0.18 -0.55
C GLN A 178 1.54 0.60 -0.31
N LYS A 179 2.69 0.08 -0.75
CA LYS A 179 3.99 0.78 -0.68
C LYS A 179 4.04 2.03 -1.54
N PHE A 180 3.57 1.96 -2.79
CA PHE A 180 3.45 3.14 -3.65
C PHE A 180 2.60 4.23 -2.98
N ILE A 181 1.44 3.86 -2.44
CA ILE A 181 0.57 4.80 -1.75
C ILE A 181 1.25 5.38 -0.50
N SER A 182 1.84 4.53 0.33
CA SER A 182 2.49 4.96 1.58
C SER A 182 3.68 5.87 1.31
N TYR A 183 4.46 5.60 0.25
CA TYR A 183 5.51 6.49 -0.21
C TYR A 183 4.97 7.89 -0.51
N TYR A 184 3.84 7.98 -1.22
CA TYR A 184 3.22 9.27 -1.51
C TYR A 184 2.68 10.00 -0.28
N LEU A 185 1.97 9.26 0.58
CA LEU A 185 1.34 9.84 1.78
C LEU A 185 2.38 10.37 2.78
N ASN A 186 3.52 9.70 2.89
CA ASN A 186 4.58 10.05 3.86
C ASN A 186 5.54 11.15 3.40
N ASN A 187 5.58 11.49 2.11
CA ASN A 187 6.46 12.53 1.59
C ASN A 187 5.73 13.88 1.51
N ASP A 188 6.11 14.87 2.32
CA ASP A 188 5.45 16.18 2.36
C ASP A 188 5.60 16.96 1.06
N THR A 189 6.75 16.82 0.40
CA THR A 189 7.04 17.38 -0.92
C THR A 189 7.26 16.24 -1.90
N VAL A 190 6.46 16.18 -2.95
CA VAL A 190 6.59 15.20 -4.02
C VAL A 190 6.92 15.96 -5.28
N ASP A 191 8.13 15.78 -5.79
CA ASP A 191 8.53 16.41 -7.04
C ASP A 191 7.84 15.73 -8.25
N TYR A 192 8.05 16.30 -9.43
CA TYR A 192 7.46 15.77 -10.66
C TYR A 192 7.91 14.32 -10.96
N SER A 193 9.18 13.99 -10.68
CA SER A 193 9.74 12.66 -10.91
C SER A 193 9.13 11.61 -9.97
N ASP A 194 8.94 11.94 -8.70
CA ASP A 194 8.30 11.08 -7.72
C ASP A 194 6.83 10.85 -8.04
N ARG A 195 6.14 11.89 -8.53
CA ARG A 195 4.75 11.79 -8.99
C ARG A 195 4.64 10.86 -10.21
N ASP A 196 5.50 11.01 -11.21
CA ASP A 196 5.55 10.12 -12.37
C ASP A 196 5.81 8.66 -11.97
N PHE A 197 6.73 8.44 -11.03
CA PHE A 197 7.00 7.11 -10.49
C PHE A 197 5.80 6.51 -9.76
N LEU A 198 5.09 7.33 -8.97
CA LEU A 198 3.89 6.93 -8.26
C LEU A 198 2.77 6.50 -9.21
N TYR A 199 2.42 7.34 -10.18
CA TYR A 199 1.35 7.02 -11.12
C TYR A 199 1.69 5.81 -11.98
N PHE A 200 2.96 5.68 -12.39
CA PHE A 200 3.45 4.45 -13.02
C PHE A 200 3.14 3.21 -12.17
N GLY A 201 3.43 3.24 -10.87
CA GLY A 201 3.18 2.11 -9.96
C GLY A 201 1.69 1.83 -9.79
N ILE A 202 0.92 2.86 -9.42
CA ILE A 202 -0.51 2.73 -9.11
C ILE A 202 -1.29 2.24 -10.33
N GLU A 203 -1.17 2.90 -11.49
CA GLU A 203 -1.94 2.55 -12.68
C GLU A 203 -1.63 1.13 -13.18
N LYS A 204 -0.35 0.72 -13.12
CA LYS A 204 0.04 -0.61 -13.61
C LYS A 204 -0.38 -1.72 -12.66
N LEU A 205 -0.41 -1.46 -11.36
CA LEU A 205 -0.78 -2.42 -10.32
C LEU A 205 -2.28 -2.54 -10.12
N GLU A 206 -3.05 -1.47 -10.34
CA GLU A 206 -4.45 -1.38 -9.93
C GLU A 206 -5.29 -2.59 -10.40
N LYS A 207 -5.09 -3.02 -11.65
CA LYS A 207 -5.79 -4.18 -12.25
C LYS A 207 -5.43 -5.55 -11.64
N PHE A 208 -4.35 -5.62 -10.87
CA PHE A 208 -3.88 -6.82 -10.21
C PHE A 208 -4.15 -6.79 -8.71
N VAL A 209 -4.61 -5.67 -8.14
CA VAL A 209 -4.81 -5.51 -6.70
C VAL A 209 -6.22 -5.90 -6.33
N SER A 210 -6.38 -6.46 -5.13
CA SER A 210 -7.69 -6.81 -4.59
C SER A 210 -8.57 -5.56 -4.41
N GLU A 211 -9.81 -5.61 -4.91
CA GLU A 211 -10.77 -4.50 -4.85
C GLU A 211 -10.99 -3.96 -3.42
N ASN A 212 -10.92 -4.84 -2.41
CA ASN A 212 -11.04 -4.48 -1.00
C ASN A 212 -9.95 -3.49 -0.53
N ILE A 213 -8.74 -3.55 -1.10
CA ILE A 213 -7.65 -2.62 -0.77
C ILE A 213 -7.94 -1.24 -1.35
N ILE A 214 -8.43 -1.18 -2.59
CA ILE A 214 -8.81 0.09 -3.22
C ILE A 214 -9.96 0.72 -2.42
N LYS A 215 -10.98 -0.07 -2.07
CA LYS A 215 -12.09 0.37 -1.22
C LYS A 215 -11.63 0.87 0.15
N SER A 216 -10.66 0.23 0.79
CA SER A 216 -10.18 0.67 2.10
C SER A 216 -9.49 2.03 2.05
N TYR A 217 -8.72 2.33 1.00
CA TYR A 217 -8.12 3.66 0.82
C TYR A 217 -9.13 4.72 0.43
N ILE A 218 -10.13 4.35 -0.38
CA ILE A 218 -11.26 5.23 -0.69
C ILE A 218 -11.93 5.63 0.62
N LEU A 219 -12.36 4.67 1.45
CA LEU A 219 -12.96 4.89 2.78
C LEU A 219 -12.09 5.75 3.72
N LYS A 220 -10.76 5.67 3.56
CA LYS A 220 -9.81 6.44 4.35
C LYS A 220 -9.90 7.95 4.08
N ILE A 221 -10.37 8.40 2.91
CA ILE A 221 -10.53 9.83 2.60
C ILE A 221 -11.43 10.51 3.62
N GLU A 222 -12.64 9.97 3.82
CA GLU A 222 -13.61 10.50 4.80
C GLU A 222 -13.08 10.45 6.24
N THR A 223 -12.29 9.42 6.57
CA THR A 223 -11.63 9.30 7.87
C THR A 223 -10.63 10.43 8.09
N GLU A 224 -9.77 10.71 7.12
CA GLU A 224 -8.78 11.80 7.21
C GLU A 224 -9.46 13.19 7.25
N ILE A 225 -10.57 13.36 6.54
CA ILE A 225 -11.39 14.58 6.61
C ILE A 225 -11.92 14.78 8.04
N THR A 226 -12.52 13.73 8.62
CA THR A 226 -13.09 13.77 9.97
C THR A 226 -12.01 14.04 11.04
N ASN A 227 -10.80 13.53 10.81
CA ASN A 227 -9.65 13.76 11.68
C ASN A 227 -9.00 15.15 11.51
N GLY A 228 -9.44 15.94 10.52
CA GLY A 228 -8.86 17.25 10.22
C GLY A 228 -7.52 17.19 9.47
N SER A 229 -7.13 16.03 8.95
CA SER A 229 -5.87 15.81 8.22
C SER A 229 -5.96 16.28 6.77
N LYS A 230 -6.05 17.60 6.54
CA LYS A 230 -6.24 18.20 5.19
C LYS A 230 -5.29 17.63 4.12
N GLY A 231 -3.98 17.66 4.39
CA GLY A 231 -2.99 17.19 3.40
C GLY A 231 -3.14 15.70 3.04
N GLN A 232 -3.50 14.86 4.00
CA GLN A 232 -3.73 13.43 3.76
C GLN A 232 -5.01 13.20 2.96
N ALA A 233 -6.10 13.90 3.30
CA ALA A 233 -7.35 13.84 2.57
C ALA A 233 -7.17 14.25 1.10
N GLU A 234 -6.45 15.35 0.84
CA GLU A 234 -6.13 15.81 -0.52
C GLU A 234 -5.31 14.80 -1.30
N LYS A 235 -4.25 14.24 -0.70
CA LYS A 235 -3.40 13.23 -1.36
C LYS A 235 -4.18 11.95 -1.68
N LEU A 236 -5.02 11.49 -0.76
CA LEU A 236 -5.87 10.33 -1.01
C LEU A 236 -6.90 10.62 -2.10
N PHE A 237 -7.50 11.81 -2.11
CA PHE A 237 -8.42 12.19 -3.18
C PHE A 237 -7.73 12.35 -4.54
N GLU A 238 -6.51 12.87 -4.57
CA GLU A 238 -5.70 12.90 -5.79
C GLU A 238 -5.45 11.50 -6.35
N LEU A 239 -5.30 10.48 -5.49
CA LEU A 239 -5.11 9.10 -5.93
C LEU A 239 -6.42 8.41 -6.33
N PHE A 240 -7.51 8.65 -5.61
CA PHE A 240 -8.73 7.84 -5.69
C PHE A 240 -10.02 8.60 -5.99
N GLY A 241 -9.94 9.92 -6.23
CA GLY A 241 -11.10 10.78 -6.40
C GLY A 241 -11.99 10.38 -7.58
N ASP A 242 -11.42 9.79 -8.63
CA ASP A 242 -12.13 9.20 -9.79
C ASP A 242 -12.98 7.97 -9.43
N LYS A 243 -12.87 7.47 -8.20
CA LYS A 243 -13.53 6.24 -7.73
C LYS A 243 -14.54 6.51 -6.61
N LEU A 244 -14.97 7.75 -6.41
CA LEU A 244 -15.98 8.07 -5.37
C LEU A 244 -17.35 7.42 -5.63
N ASP A 245 -17.62 6.90 -6.83
CA ASP A 245 -18.85 6.12 -7.06
C ASP A 245 -18.90 4.80 -6.25
N LEU A 246 -17.78 4.40 -5.61
CA LEU A 246 -17.74 3.31 -4.63
C LEU A 246 -18.23 3.71 -3.22
N TYR A 247 -18.48 5.00 -2.97
CA TYR A 247 -19.07 5.50 -1.73
C TYR A 247 -20.60 5.60 -1.80
N PRO A 248 -21.31 5.53 -0.65
CA PRO A 248 -22.67 6.06 -0.54
C PRO A 248 -22.72 7.54 -0.94
N GLU A 249 -23.86 7.97 -1.50
CA GLU A 249 -24.04 9.33 -2.02
C GLU A 249 -23.75 10.42 -0.97
N GLU A 250 -24.09 10.17 0.30
CA GLU A 250 -23.86 11.08 1.41
C GLU A 250 -22.35 11.32 1.66
N SER A 251 -21.56 10.26 1.81
CA SER A 251 -20.10 10.36 2.01
C SER A 251 -19.41 11.03 0.81
N LYS A 252 -19.84 10.71 -0.42
CA LYS A 252 -19.34 11.38 -1.62
C LYS A 252 -19.59 12.89 -1.57
N ASN A 253 -20.81 13.31 -1.20
CA ASN A 253 -21.14 14.73 -1.05
C ASN A 253 -20.30 15.40 0.04
N THR A 254 -20.10 14.74 1.18
CA THR A 254 -19.24 15.24 2.27
C THR A 254 -17.81 15.47 1.79
N ILE A 255 -17.23 14.51 1.08
CA ILE A 255 -15.87 14.61 0.53
C ILE A 255 -15.76 15.77 -0.46
N LEU A 256 -16.71 15.88 -1.39
CA LEU A 256 -16.69 16.94 -2.41
C LEU A 256 -16.88 18.33 -1.78
N ILE A 257 -17.82 18.49 -0.85
CA ILE A 257 -18.02 19.75 -0.11
C ILE A 257 -16.73 20.16 0.62
N TYR A 258 -16.06 19.20 1.27
CA TYR A 258 -14.79 19.44 1.94
C TYR A 258 -13.69 19.87 0.95
N LEU A 259 -13.57 19.22 -0.21
CA LEU A 259 -12.54 19.57 -1.18
C LEU A 259 -12.78 20.94 -1.80
N TYR A 260 -14.04 21.29 -2.09
CA TYR A 260 -14.39 22.64 -2.54
C TYR A 260 -14.14 23.69 -1.45
N SER A 261 -14.38 23.37 -0.17
CA SER A 261 -14.05 24.30 0.92
C SER A 261 -12.54 24.48 1.09
N CYS A 262 -11.75 23.43 0.84
CA CYS A 262 -10.29 23.49 0.85
C CYS A 262 -9.72 24.25 -0.35
N LEU A 263 -10.29 24.07 -1.55
CA LEU A 263 -9.94 24.82 -2.76
C LEU A 263 -10.12 26.33 -2.53
N GLY A 264 -11.19 26.70 -1.82
CA GLY A 264 -11.47 28.09 -1.45
C GLY A 264 -11.89 28.96 -2.64
N VAL A 265 -12.04 30.26 -2.37
CA VAL A 265 -12.26 31.29 -3.40
C VAL A 265 -10.98 32.10 -3.58
N CYS A 266 -10.78 32.66 -4.77
CA CYS A 266 -9.69 33.60 -5.03
C CYS A 266 -9.90 34.85 -4.15
N GLN A 267 -9.10 35.03 -3.10
CA GLN A 267 -9.25 36.14 -2.15
C GLN A 267 -8.30 37.32 -2.43
N SER A 268 -7.04 37.06 -2.76
CA SER A 268 -6.05 38.08 -3.16
C SER A 268 -4.78 37.44 -3.75
N TYR A 269 -3.99 38.27 -4.44
CA TYR A 269 -2.73 37.96 -5.10
C TYR A 269 -1.78 37.00 -4.34
N PHE A 270 -1.60 37.17 -3.04
CA PHE A 270 -0.59 36.43 -2.27
C PHE A 270 -1.01 35.02 -1.79
N ILE A 271 -2.21 34.51 -2.11
CA ILE A 271 -2.84 33.40 -1.33
C ILE A 271 -3.26 32.17 -2.17
N ASN A 272 -3.10 32.16 -3.49
CA ASN A 272 -3.70 31.11 -4.34
C ASN A 272 -2.85 29.86 -4.62
N GLN A 273 -1.89 29.51 -3.76
CA GLN A 273 -1.12 28.25 -3.91
C GLN A 273 -2.03 27.01 -4.04
N THR A 274 -3.22 27.05 -3.43
CA THR A 274 -4.16 25.92 -3.47
C THR A 274 -4.79 25.71 -4.85
N LEU A 275 -5.14 26.77 -5.59
CA LEU A 275 -5.82 26.65 -6.90
C LEU A 275 -4.92 25.93 -7.91
N TYR A 276 -3.68 26.38 -8.04
CA TYR A 276 -2.71 25.76 -8.92
C TYR A 276 -2.33 24.35 -8.46
N SER A 277 -2.10 24.16 -7.15
CA SER A 277 -1.81 22.83 -6.61
C SER A 277 -2.92 21.85 -6.98
N TYR A 278 -4.19 22.23 -6.82
CA TYR A 278 -5.32 21.37 -7.16
C TYR A 278 -5.45 21.12 -8.67
N ALA A 279 -5.23 22.13 -9.49
CA ALA A 279 -5.26 22.00 -10.95
C ALA A 279 -4.14 21.08 -11.46
N SER A 280 -2.89 21.37 -11.08
CA SER A 280 -1.70 20.61 -11.48
C SER A 280 -1.69 19.18 -10.95
N ARG A 281 -2.38 18.90 -9.83
CA ARG A 281 -2.59 17.55 -9.27
C ARG A 281 -3.80 16.83 -9.88
N GLY A 282 -4.53 17.45 -10.81
CA GLY A 282 -5.74 16.88 -11.40
C GLY A 282 -6.90 16.70 -10.41
N ILE A 283 -6.84 17.33 -9.23
CA ILE A 283 -7.89 17.25 -8.21
C ILE A 283 -9.18 17.89 -8.74
N ILE A 284 -9.08 19.04 -9.41
CA ILE A 284 -10.24 19.73 -10.00
C ILE A 284 -10.90 18.84 -11.06
N ASP A 285 -10.11 18.20 -11.92
CA ASP A 285 -10.63 17.31 -12.97
C ASP A 285 -11.39 16.12 -12.35
N LYS A 286 -10.90 15.56 -11.23
CA LYS A 286 -11.61 14.51 -10.48
C LYS A 286 -12.89 15.02 -9.82
N MET A 287 -12.90 16.25 -9.30
CA MET A 287 -14.11 16.88 -8.75
C MET A 287 -15.18 17.09 -9.85
N ASN A 288 -14.75 17.43 -11.06
CA ASN A 288 -15.63 17.66 -12.22
C ASN A 288 -16.41 16.42 -12.65
N LEU A 289 -15.85 15.21 -12.47
CA LEU A 289 -16.54 13.94 -12.76
C LEU A 289 -17.89 13.81 -12.05
N TYR A 290 -18.06 14.53 -10.94
CA TYR A 290 -19.26 14.48 -10.13
C TYR A 290 -20.12 15.75 -10.26
N LEU A 291 -19.68 16.80 -10.96
CA LEU A 291 -20.33 18.10 -11.00
C LEU A 291 -21.78 18.05 -11.50
N ALA A 292 -22.02 17.38 -12.62
CA ALA A 292 -23.36 17.28 -13.22
C ALA A 292 -24.38 16.52 -12.35
N LYS A 293 -23.93 15.70 -11.39
CA LYS A 293 -24.81 14.82 -10.61
C LYS A 293 -25.35 15.45 -9.31
N SER A 294 -24.85 16.63 -8.90
CA SER A 294 -25.20 17.16 -7.57
C SER A 294 -25.23 18.70 -7.51
N LYS A 295 -26.40 19.24 -7.17
CA LYS A 295 -26.62 20.69 -6.97
C LYS A 295 -25.81 21.33 -5.81
N PRO A 296 -25.59 20.67 -4.65
CA PRO A 296 -24.92 21.27 -3.50
C PRO A 296 -23.56 21.92 -3.79
N TYR A 297 -22.70 21.27 -4.59
CA TYR A 297 -21.36 21.80 -4.88
C TYR A 297 -21.24 22.47 -6.24
N TYR A 298 -22.25 22.36 -7.12
CA TYR A 298 -22.31 23.14 -8.35
C TYR A 298 -22.25 24.65 -8.09
N ASN A 299 -23.02 25.12 -7.10
CA ASN A 299 -22.97 26.54 -6.70
C ASN A 299 -21.60 26.94 -6.14
N THR A 300 -20.94 26.04 -5.41
CA THR A 300 -19.60 26.31 -4.89
C THR A 300 -18.58 26.38 -6.03
N HIS A 301 -18.67 25.46 -7.00
CA HIS A 301 -17.86 25.46 -8.20
C HIS A 301 -17.96 26.80 -8.95
N LEU A 302 -19.18 27.26 -9.24
CA LEU A 302 -19.40 28.55 -9.90
C LEU A 302 -18.88 29.73 -9.08
N LYS A 303 -18.97 29.69 -7.75
CA LYS A 303 -18.40 30.72 -6.87
C LYS A 303 -16.87 30.78 -6.96
N VAL A 304 -16.20 29.63 -7.06
CA VAL A 304 -14.74 29.61 -7.27
C VAL A 304 -14.40 30.24 -8.61
N MET A 305 -15.08 29.84 -9.69
CA MET A 305 -14.88 30.46 -11.02
C MET A 305 -15.15 31.97 -11.01
N GLN A 306 -16.21 32.41 -10.34
CA GLN A 306 -16.57 33.82 -10.22
C GLN A 306 -15.47 34.60 -9.50
N SER A 307 -15.00 34.08 -8.37
CA SER A 307 -13.93 34.74 -7.60
C SER A 307 -12.64 34.89 -8.41
N ILE A 308 -12.33 33.92 -9.27
CA ILE A 308 -11.18 34.01 -10.17
C ILE A 308 -11.36 35.19 -11.12
N ILE A 309 -12.49 35.28 -11.82
CA ILE A 309 -12.76 36.38 -12.77
C ILE A 309 -12.73 37.74 -12.04
N GLU A 310 -13.36 37.85 -10.88
CA GLU A 310 -13.46 39.09 -10.11
C GLU A 310 -12.11 39.63 -9.62
N LYS A 311 -11.12 38.75 -9.46
CA LYS A 311 -9.82 39.10 -8.89
C LYS A 311 -8.67 39.02 -9.87
N ILE A 312 -8.88 38.51 -11.08
CA ILE A 312 -7.80 38.26 -12.02
C ILE A 312 -7.07 39.55 -12.44
N ALA A 313 -7.79 40.67 -12.53
CA ALA A 313 -7.22 41.98 -12.88
C ALA A 313 -6.29 42.53 -11.80
N ASP A 314 -6.46 42.09 -10.55
CA ASP A 314 -5.63 42.49 -9.41
C ASP A 314 -4.31 41.69 -9.34
N ILE A 315 -4.13 40.66 -10.18
CA ILE A 315 -2.94 39.79 -10.18
C ILE A 315 -1.80 40.47 -10.95
N LYS A 316 -0.65 40.64 -10.29
CA LYS A 316 0.51 41.38 -10.84
C LYS A 316 1.58 40.47 -11.44
N GLU A 317 2.04 39.47 -10.70
CA GLU A 317 2.94 38.38 -11.10
C GLU A 317 2.33 37.52 -12.20
N ASP A 318 3.13 37.22 -13.23
CA ASP A 318 2.71 36.41 -14.36
C ASP A 318 2.55 34.92 -13.98
N SER A 319 3.36 34.42 -13.02
CA SER A 319 3.21 33.07 -12.47
C SER A 319 1.83 32.87 -11.85
N ASP A 320 1.35 33.83 -11.05
CA ASP A 320 0.03 33.77 -10.42
C ASP A 320 -1.12 33.84 -11.43
N LYS A 321 -0.94 34.62 -12.51
CA LYS A 321 -1.90 34.67 -13.63
C LYS A 321 -1.96 33.33 -14.34
N TRP A 322 -0.79 32.73 -14.58
CA TRP A 322 -0.70 31.42 -15.21
C TRP A 322 -1.38 30.34 -14.35
N ASP A 323 -1.06 30.29 -13.06
CA ASP A 323 -1.65 29.39 -12.06
C ASP A 323 -3.18 29.50 -12.01
N THR A 324 -3.67 30.73 -11.94
CA THR A 324 -5.11 31.04 -11.90
C THR A 324 -5.80 30.66 -13.20
N ARG A 325 -5.14 30.90 -14.34
CA ARG A 325 -5.64 30.51 -15.66
C ARG A 325 -5.79 29.00 -15.79
N GLU A 326 -4.79 28.23 -15.38
CA GLU A 326 -4.84 26.77 -15.47
C GLU A 326 -5.90 26.18 -14.54
N ALA A 327 -6.03 26.70 -13.31
CA ALA A 327 -7.12 26.32 -12.42
C ALA A 327 -8.50 26.64 -13.01
N TYR A 328 -8.66 27.83 -13.62
CA TYR A 328 -9.90 28.19 -14.27
C TYR A 328 -10.24 27.28 -15.44
N LYS A 329 -9.27 26.99 -16.32
CA LYS A 329 -9.47 26.07 -17.45
C LYS A 329 -9.91 24.68 -16.96
N SER A 330 -9.31 24.17 -15.88
CA SER A 330 -9.76 22.93 -15.27
C SER A 330 -11.18 23.03 -14.71
N LEU A 331 -11.55 24.11 -14.02
CA LEU A 331 -12.92 24.30 -13.55
C LEU A 331 -13.92 24.35 -14.72
N GLN A 332 -13.61 25.13 -15.76
CA GLN A 332 -14.46 25.29 -16.94
C GLN A 332 -14.79 23.96 -17.63
N LYS A 333 -13.88 22.99 -17.66
CA LYS A 333 -14.15 21.64 -18.22
C LYS A 333 -15.29 20.91 -17.51
N GLY A 334 -15.64 21.31 -16.29
CA GLY A 334 -16.72 20.70 -15.50
C GLY A 334 -18.12 21.11 -15.94
N ILE A 335 -18.26 22.23 -16.65
CA ILE A 335 -19.56 22.78 -17.07
C ILE A 335 -19.71 22.75 -18.59
N SER A 336 -20.94 22.70 -19.08
CA SER A 336 -21.24 22.74 -20.52
C SER A 336 -21.03 24.14 -21.10
N ASP A 337 -20.84 24.23 -22.43
CA ASP A 337 -20.72 25.52 -23.12
C ASP A 337 -21.93 26.44 -22.85
N ILE A 338 -23.14 25.87 -22.79
CA ILE A 338 -24.37 26.63 -22.50
C ILE A 338 -24.32 27.20 -21.08
N GLU A 339 -23.90 26.41 -20.09
CA GLU A 339 -23.76 26.85 -18.70
C GLU A 339 -22.65 27.90 -18.56
N TYR A 340 -21.55 27.73 -19.30
CA TYR A 340 -20.46 28.68 -19.34
C TYR A 340 -20.91 30.03 -19.92
N GLU A 341 -21.60 30.04 -21.06
CA GLU A 341 -22.14 31.26 -21.68
C GLU A 341 -23.11 31.98 -20.73
N ALA A 342 -24.01 31.23 -20.08
CA ALA A 342 -24.90 31.77 -19.07
C ALA A 342 -24.15 32.34 -17.85
N PHE A 343 -23.06 31.70 -17.45
CA PHE A 343 -22.21 32.12 -16.35
C PHE A 343 -21.48 33.44 -16.67
N ILE A 344 -20.78 33.52 -17.80
CA ILE A 344 -20.03 34.73 -18.18
C ILE A 344 -20.93 35.92 -18.54
N SER A 345 -22.20 35.67 -18.88
CA SER A 345 -23.20 36.72 -19.16
C SER A 345 -23.73 37.41 -17.90
N GLN A 346 -23.34 36.98 -16.69
CA GLN A 346 -23.77 37.62 -15.45
C GLN A 346 -23.27 39.06 -15.37
N GLU A 347 -24.17 39.98 -14.99
CA GLU A 347 -23.88 41.42 -14.91
C GLU A 347 -22.71 41.73 -13.96
N ILE A 348 -22.62 40.98 -12.85
CA ILE A 348 -21.56 41.14 -11.84
C ILE A 348 -20.15 40.87 -12.37
N LEU A 349 -20.02 40.05 -13.43
CA LEU A 349 -18.73 39.68 -14.01
C LEU A 349 -18.25 40.67 -15.06
N GLN A 350 -19.17 41.38 -15.74
CA GLN A 350 -18.88 42.24 -16.90
C GLN A 350 -17.72 43.21 -16.71
N PRO A 351 -17.52 43.85 -15.53
CA PRO A 351 -16.38 44.75 -15.31
C PRO A 351 -15.01 44.09 -15.50
N ASN A 352 -14.90 42.79 -15.25
CA ASN A 352 -13.63 42.06 -15.23
C ASN A 352 -13.45 41.11 -16.43
N ILE A 353 -14.49 40.86 -17.23
CA ILE A 353 -14.46 39.90 -18.35
C ILE A 353 -13.41 40.26 -19.40
N ALA A 354 -13.21 41.54 -19.71
CA ALA A 354 -12.22 41.95 -20.70
C ALA A 354 -10.79 41.59 -20.28
N ASP A 355 -10.43 41.90 -19.03
CA ASP A 355 -9.12 41.56 -18.46
C ASP A 355 -8.94 40.05 -18.32
N PHE A 356 -9.99 39.36 -17.86
CA PHE A 356 -10.01 37.91 -17.76
C PHE A 356 -9.78 37.25 -19.12
N THR A 357 -10.49 37.69 -20.16
CA THR A 357 -10.38 37.16 -21.52
C THR A 357 -8.98 37.41 -22.10
N ARG A 358 -8.37 38.55 -21.80
CA ARG A 358 -6.99 38.84 -22.18
C ARG A 358 -6.02 37.84 -21.55
N ILE A 359 -6.12 37.60 -20.24
CA ILE A 359 -5.25 36.67 -19.51
C ILE A 359 -5.47 35.21 -19.97
N LEU A 360 -6.73 34.82 -20.18
CA LEU A 360 -7.08 33.47 -20.65
C LEU A 360 -6.43 33.15 -22.00
N ASN A 361 -6.35 34.14 -22.89
CA ASN A 361 -5.82 34.02 -24.24
C ASN A 361 -4.35 34.46 -24.40
N ASP A 362 -3.66 34.86 -23.33
CA ASP A 362 -2.28 35.33 -23.42
C ASP A 362 -1.31 34.15 -23.60
N GLU A 363 -0.88 33.91 -24.84
CA GLU A 363 0.08 32.86 -25.19
C GLU A 363 1.47 33.08 -24.58
N ASN A 364 1.80 34.29 -24.12
CA ASN A 364 3.11 34.62 -23.54
C ASN A 364 3.16 34.38 -22.03
N LEU A 365 2.04 34.05 -21.37
CA LEU A 365 2.05 33.64 -19.98
C LEU A 365 2.74 32.28 -19.86
N LEU A 366 3.94 32.29 -19.31
CA LEU A 366 4.74 31.12 -19.00
C LEU A 366 4.61 30.78 -17.51
N PRO A 367 4.74 29.49 -17.14
CA PRO A 367 4.76 29.09 -15.73
C PRO A 367 5.96 29.67 -14.98
N PHE A 368 7.05 30.04 -15.71
CA PHE A 368 8.30 30.62 -15.21
C PHE A 368 8.98 31.45 -16.30
#